data_AF-A0A348S1C7-F1
#
_entry.id   AF-A0A348S1C7-F1
#
_cell.length_a   1.000
_cell.length_b   1.000
_cell.length_c   1.000
_cell.angle_alpha   90.00
_cell.angle_beta   90.00
_cell.angle_gamma   90.00
#
_symmetry.space_group_name_H-M   'P 1'
#
loop_
_entity.id
_entity.type
_entity.pdbx_description
1 polymer ?
#
loop_
_entity_poly.entity_id
_entity_poly.type
_entity_poly.pdbx_seq_one_letter_code
_entity_poly.pdbx_strand_id
1 'polypeptide(L)' 'GGKDNVVKMEESKRLSEYFKNRLKSDIQLTIYPEAGHDSWTKTYNNPKLYEWFLSHSR' A
#
# COMPACT_ATOMS: atom_id res chain seq x y z
N GLY A 1 4.76 3.42 7.02
CA GLY A 1 3.63 3.02 7.91
C GLY A 1 2.84 4.21 8.41
N GLY A 2 1.82 4.01 9.26
CA GLY A 2 0.97 5.10 9.77
C GLY A 2 1.69 6.04 10.76
N LYS A 3 2.74 5.55 11.42
CA LYS A 3 3.64 6.33 12.30
C LYS A 3 4.99 6.60 11.65
N ASP A 4 5.07 6.54 10.33
CA ASP A 4 6.30 6.83 9.60
C ASP A 4 6.70 8.30 9.77
N ASN A 5 7.91 8.52 10.25
CA ASN A 5 8.50 9.82 10.50
C ASN A 5 9.57 10.20 9.45
N VAL A 6 9.87 9.32 8.50
CA VAL A 6 10.82 9.55 7.40
C VAL A 6 10.06 9.90 6.12
N VAL A 7 9.02 9.13 5.80
CA VAL A 7 8.16 9.36 4.63
C VAL A 7 6.71 9.49 5.07
N LYS A 8 6.09 10.63 4.78
CA LYS A 8 4.70 10.93 5.14
C LYS A 8 3.72 9.98 4.42
N MET A 9 2.79 9.39 5.18
CA MET A 9 1.79 8.46 4.62
C MET A 9 0.85 9.13 3.60
N GLU A 10 0.70 10.46 3.68
CA GLU A 10 -0.13 11.27 2.80
C GLU A 10 0.30 11.13 1.33
N GLU A 11 1.58 10.89 1.06
CA GLU A 11 2.08 10.69 -0.31
C GLU A 11 1.48 9.41 -0.94
N SER A 12 1.42 8.32 -0.18
CA SER A 12 0.78 7.07 -0.62
C SER A 12 -0.73 7.24 -0.78
N LYS A 13 -1.38 7.97 0.14
CA LYS A 13 -2.83 8.24 0.06
C LYS A 13 -3.18 9.06 -1.17
N ARG A 14 -2.43 10.14 -1.44
CA ARG A 14 -2.61 11.02 -2.60
C ARG A 14 -2.53 10.24 -3.90
N LEU A 15 -1.52 9.38 -4.07
CA LEU A 15 -1.38 8.55 -5.27
C LEU A 15 -2.52 7.55 -5.39
N SER A 16 -2.85 6.84 -4.31
CA SER A 16 -3.95 5.86 -4.32
C SER A 16 -5.28 6.50 -4.73
N GLU A 17 -5.61 7.68 -4.19
CA GLU A 17 -6.80 8.44 -4.56
C GLU A 17 -6.74 8.90 -6.03
N TYR A 18 -5.58 9.35 -6.51
CA TYR A 18 -5.41 9.74 -7.91
C TYR A 18 -5.65 8.55 -8.86
N PHE A 19 -4.98 7.41 -8.65
CA PHE A 19 -5.14 6.22 -9.50
C PHE A 19 -6.58 5.68 -9.46
N LYS A 20 -7.16 5.60 -8.26
CA LYS A 20 -8.52 5.10 -8.07
C LYS A 20 -9.56 6.00 -8.75
N ASN A 21 -9.47 7.31 -8.55
CA ASN A 21 -10.51 8.24 -8.99
C ASN A 21 -10.33 8.74 -10.42
N ARG A 22 -9.08 8.88 -10.89
CA ARG A 22 -8.79 9.44 -12.23
C ARG A 22 -8.57 8.35 -13.28
N LEU A 23 -7.85 7.29 -12.92
CA LEU A 23 -7.42 6.26 -13.85
C LEU A 23 -8.27 4.99 -13.77
N LYS A 24 -9.15 4.88 -12.76
CA LYS A 24 -9.98 3.71 -12.48
C LYS A 24 -9.15 2.41 -12.47
N SER A 25 -7.89 2.52 -12.03
CA SER A 25 -6.96 1.40 -11.97
C SER A 25 -7.30 0.47 -10.80
N ASP A 26 -7.03 -0.82 -10.96
CA ASP A 26 -7.04 -1.75 -9.83
C ASP A 26 -5.82 -1.45 -8.94
N ILE A 27 -6.08 -0.75 -7.83
CA ILE A 27 -5.06 -0.33 -6.87
C ILE A 27 -5.55 -0.57 -5.44
N GLN A 28 -4.65 -1.07 -4.60
CA GLN A 28 -4.91 -1.28 -3.18
C GLN A 28 -3.93 -0.46 -2.34
N LEU A 29 -4.43 0.15 -1.26
CA LEU A 29 -3.63 0.82 -0.24
C LEU A 29 -3.91 0.18 1.12
N THR A 30 -2.87 -0.34 1.76
CA THR A 30 -2.94 -0.84 3.14
C THR A 30 -2.08 0.05 4.03
N ILE A 31 -2.71 0.68 5.02
CA ILE A 31 -2.00 1.45 6.06
C ILE A 31 -1.92 0.61 7.32
N TYR A 32 -0.71 0.39 7.82
CA TYR A 32 -0.48 -0.20 9.14
C TYR A 32 -0.37 0.92 10.17
N PRO A 33 -1.39 1.16 11.01
CA PRO A 33 -1.45 2.36 11.85
C PRO A 33 -0.24 2.50 12.77
N GLU A 34 0.22 1.38 13.33
CA GLU A 34 1.31 1.35 14.31
C GLU A 34 2.71 1.22 13.70
N ALA A 35 2.82 0.92 12.40
CA ALA A 35 4.14 0.75 11.78
C ALA A 35 4.81 2.11 11.55
N GLY A 36 6.09 2.19 11.90
CA GLY A 36 6.97 3.31 11.56
C GLY A 36 7.42 3.27 10.10
N HIS A 37 8.68 3.61 9.86
CA HIS A 37 9.26 3.57 8.52
C HIS A 37 9.24 2.16 7.92
N ASP A 38 9.57 1.14 8.72
CA ASP A 38 9.45 -0.27 8.32
C ASP A 38 7.99 -0.73 8.30
N SER A 39 7.29 -0.43 7.20
CA SER A 39 6.03 -1.07 6.85
C SER A 39 6.20 -2.31 5.95
N TRP A 40 7.40 -2.56 5.43
CA TRP A 40 7.65 -3.65 4.48
C TRP A 40 7.76 -5.00 5.17
N THR A 41 8.35 -5.09 6.36
CA THR A 41 8.44 -6.36 7.10
C THR A 41 7.04 -6.96 7.31
N LYS A 42 6.08 -6.14 7.78
CA LYS A 42 4.70 -6.59 7.93
C LYS A 42 4.02 -6.88 6.59
N THR A 43 4.35 -6.13 5.54
CA THR A 43 3.80 -6.32 4.20
C THR A 43 4.24 -7.65 3.59
N TYR A 44 5.52 -7.99 3.64
CA TYR A 44 6.04 -9.24 3.11
C TYR A 44 5.62 -10.47 3.95
N ASN A 45 5.26 -10.27 5.22
CA ASN A 45 4.65 -11.32 6.04
C ASN A 45 3.14 -11.48 5.83
N ASN A 46 2.51 -10.74 4.91
CA ASN A 46 1.08 -10.82 4.63
C ASN A 46 0.79 -11.74 3.43
N PRO A 47 0.18 -12.93 3.62
CA PRO A 47 -0.14 -13.84 2.53
C PRO A 47 -0.98 -13.22 1.41
N LYS A 48 -1.87 -12.27 1.75
CA LYS A 48 -2.73 -11.57 0.79
C LYS A 48 -1.96 -10.79 -0.27
N LEU A 49 -0.73 -10.36 0.05
CA LEU A 49 0.13 -9.70 -0.93
C LEU A 49 0.45 -10.65 -2.09
N TYR A 50 0.83 -11.90 -1.76
CA TYR A 50 1.19 -12.90 -2.75
C TYR A 50 -0.03 -13.42 -3.49
N GLU A 51 -1.16 -13.59 -2.81
CA GLU A 51 -2.44 -13.91 -3.46
C GLU A 51 -2.79 -12.85 -4.50
N TRP A 52 -2.66 -11.56 -4.17
CA TRP A 52 -2.90 -10.48 -5.12
C TRP A 52 -1.87 -10.50 -6.26
N PHE A 53 -0.57 -10.66 -6.00
CA PHE A 53 0.42 -10.76 -7.09
C PHE A 53 0.12 -11.90 -8.06
N LEU A 54 -0.24 -13.08 -7.54
CA LEU A 54 -0.52 -14.26 -8.36
C LEU A 54 -1.86 -14.19 -9.10
N SER A 55 -2.78 -13.30 -8.72
CA SER A 55 -4.03 -13.10 -9.45
C SER A 55 -3.87 -12.30 -10.75
N HIS A 56 -2.69 -11.71 -11.00
CA HIS A 56 -2.46 -10.89 -12.19
C HIS A 56 -1.82 -11.72 -13.31
N SER A 57 -2.46 -11.71 -14.47
CA SER A 57 -1.94 -12.26 -15.73
C SER A 57 -2.14 -11.24 -16.87
N ARG A 58 -1.38 -11.38 -17.95
CA ARG A 58 -1.52 -10.54 -19.15
C ARG A 58 -2.52 -11.11 -20.14
#